data_AF-A0A224YKV3-F1
#
_entry.id   AF-A0A224YKV3-F1
#
_cell.length_a   1.000
_cell.length_b   1.000
_cell.length_c   1.000
_cell.angle_alpha   90.00
_cell.angle_beta   90.00
_cell.angle_gamma   90.00
#
_symmetry.space_group_name_H-M   'P 1'
#
loop_
_entity.id
_entity.type
_entity.pdbx_description
1 polymer ?
#
loop_
_entity_poly.entity_id
_entity_poly.type
_entity_poly.pdbx_seq_one_letter_code
_entity_poly.pdbx_strand_id
1 'polypeptide(L)'
;MYEATNEVYKILIPIAEAQRDYKKLANIHSKLHEAFTKVDQQAGKRVFGTYFRVGFYGPRFGDLDGEEFIYKEPTLTKLPEISHRLENFYAERFGSDYVEVIKDSNMVDVSRLHPEKAYIQITYVEPYFDMYELRERVTYFDKNYNIRRFVYATPFTADGRAHGDLHEQFKRKTIVTTANSFPYVKTRIQVIERTQIVLRPIEVAIEDIQKKTAELSRATQQEPADPKILQMVLQGCMGTTVNQGPLEVALVFLADLVDPARVPTPWQHKLRLCFRDFSRKCFEALRKNRTLIGPDQRDYQKELERNYNRFSERLQPMIRNNSVSPFWAKGNLMRQPLQEP
;
A
#
# COMPACT_ATOMS: atom_id res chain seq x y z
N MET A 1 20.27 -10.98 1.30
CA MET A 1 19.69 -11.45 2.58
C MET A 1 20.76 -11.37 3.66
N TYR A 2 21.19 -10.17 4.04
CA TYR A 2 22.35 -10.02 4.94
C TYR A 2 21.99 -10.40 6.38
N GLU A 3 20.76 -10.13 6.79
CA GLU A 3 20.21 -10.45 8.11
C GLU A 3 20.16 -11.96 8.36
N ALA A 4 19.79 -12.73 7.34
CA ALA A 4 19.72 -14.20 7.43
C ALA A 4 21.10 -14.85 7.66
N THR A 5 22.20 -14.18 7.27
CA THR A 5 23.56 -14.65 7.51
C THR A 5 23.85 -14.85 9.00
N ASN A 6 23.28 -13.99 9.86
CA ASN A 6 23.42 -14.09 11.31
C ASN A 6 22.80 -15.39 11.85
N GLU A 7 21.60 -15.73 11.40
CA GLU A 7 20.90 -16.94 11.85
C GLU A 7 21.65 -18.22 11.46
N VAL A 8 22.28 -18.24 10.29
CA VAL A 8 23.14 -19.37 9.88
C VAL A 8 24.37 -19.48 10.78
N TYR A 9 25.05 -18.36 11.06
CA TYR A 9 26.25 -18.38 11.87
C TYR A 9 26.00 -18.69 13.35
N LYS A 10 24.84 -18.36 13.91
CA LYS A 10 24.45 -18.79 15.28
C LYS A 10 24.54 -20.31 15.48
N ILE A 11 24.33 -21.10 14.43
CA ILE A 11 24.45 -22.57 14.49
C ILE A 11 25.92 -23.00 14.43
N LEU A 12 26.76 -22.27 13.69
CA LEU A 12 28.17 -22.62 13.46
C LEU A 12 29.12 -22.15 14.56
N ILE A 13 28.80 -21.04 15.24
CA ILE A 13 29.63 -20.45 16.29
C ILE A 13 29.89 -21.46 17.43
N PRO A 14 28.88 -22.12 18.03
CA PRO A 14 29.12 -23.07 19.13
C PRO A 14 30.03 -24.24 18.74
N ILE A 15 29.96 -24.69 17.47
CA ILE A 15 30.83 -25.76 16.96
C ILE A 15 32.28 -25.29 16.90
N ALA A 16 32.52 -24.08 16.38
CA ALA A 16 33.86 -23.51 16.29
C ALA A 16 34.44 -23.19 17.69
N GLU A 17 33.61 -22.75 18.63
CA GLU A 17 33.98 -22.55 20.04
C GLU A 17 34.39 -23.86 20.72
N ALA A 18 33.59 -24.92 20.56
CA ALA A 18 33.90 -26.24 21.12
C ALA A 18 35.23 -26.80 20.59
N GLN A 19 35.56 -26.50 19.34
CA GLN A 19 36.83 -26.89 18.70
C GLN A 19 38.00 -25.95 19.04
N ARG A 20 37.74 -24.81 19.71
CA ARG A 20 38.71 -23.73 19.92
C ARG A 20 39.35 -23.24 18.61
N ASP A 21 38.58 -23.27 17.51
CA ASP A 21 39.03 -22.80 16.20
C ASP A 21 38.86 -21.26 16.12
N TYR A 22 39.78 -20.55 16.77
CA TYR A 22 39.75 -19.08 16.84
C TYR A 22 39.91 -18.42 15.47
N LYS A 23 40.58 -19.07 14.51
CA LYS A 23 40.73 -18.56 13.14
C LYS A 23 39.38 -18.55 12.42
N LYS A 24 38.60 -19.63 12.57
CA LYS A 24 37.24 -19.71 12.02
C LYS A 24 36.30 -18.74 12.71
N LEU A 25 36.38 -18.60 14.04
CA LEU A 25 35.60 -17.61 14.78
C LEU A 25 35.89 -16.18 14.29
N ALA A 26 37.16 -15.80 14.15
CA ALA A 26 37.54 -14.49 13.62
C ALA A 26 36.95 -14.24 12.21
N ASN A 27 37.00 -15.22 11.33
CA ASN A 27 36.40 -15.12 9.99
C ASN A 27 34.87 -14.98 10.03
N ILE A 28 34.19 -15.77 10.87
CA ILE A 28 32.73 -15.67 11.07
C ILE A 28 32.36 -14.25 11.52
N HIS A 29 33.02 -13.73 12.55
CA HIS A 29 32.72 -12.40 13.06
C HIS A 29 33.06 -11.28 12.07
N SER A 30 34.13 -11.43 11.27
CA SER A 30 34.43 -10.50 10.17
C SER A 30 33.29 -10.45 9.15
N LYS A 31 32.77 -11.61 8.73
CA LYS A 31 31.66 -11.69 7.78
C LYS A 31 30.36 -11.13 8.35
N LEU A 32 30.09 -11.34 9.64
CA LEU A 32 28.95 -10.76 10.33
C LEU A 32 29.06 -9.22 10.39
N HIS A 33 30.25 -8.70 10.71
CA HIS A 33 30.52 -7.27 10.69
C HIS A 33 30.25 -6.66 9.31
N GLU A 34 30.74 -7.28 8.24
CA GLU A 34 30.47 -6.85 6.87
C GLU A 34 28.97 -6.92 6.53
N ALA A 35 28.28 -7.98 6.93
CA ALA A 35 26.86 -8.16 6.66
C ALA A 35 26.01 -7.07 7.33
N PHE A 36 26.24 -6.79 8.61
CA PHE A 36 25.51 -5.74 9.33
C PHE A 36 25.85 -4.33 8.83
N THR A 37 27.12 -4.09 8.49
CA THR A 37 27.53 -2.83 7.84
C THR A 37 26.77 -2.63 6.52
N LYS A 38 26.58 -3.69 5.71
CA LYS A 38 25.80 -3.61 4.47
C LYS A 38 24.30 -3.41 4.70
N VAL A 39 23.73 -3.95 5.78
CA VAL A 39 22.31 -3.70 6.13
C VAL A 39 22.09 -2.21 6.37
N ASP A 40 22.97 -1.58 7.14
CA ASP A 40 22.91 -0.16 7.46
C ASP A 40 23.12 0.72 6.22
N GLN A 41 24.21 0.49 5.48
CA GLN A 41 24.56 1.27 4.28
C GLN A 41 23.50 1.21 3.16
N GLN A 42 22.75 0.11 3.08
CA GLN A 42 21.71 -0.11 2.08
C GLN A 42 20.29 0.11 2.62
N ALA A 43 20.14 0.70 3.81
CA ALA A 43 18.82 1.08 4.33
C ALA A 43 18.08 1.95 3.29
N GLY A 44 16.82 1.60 3.01
CA GLY A 44 15.99 2.28 2.02
C GLY A 44 16.33 2.03 0.54
N LYS A 45 17.46 1.37 0.21
CA LYS A 45 17.90 1.15 -1.18
C LYS A 45 17.67 -0.29 -1.68
N ARG A 46 17.45 -1.23 -0.77
CA ARG A 46 17.30 -2.66 -1.11
C ARG A 46 15.94 -2.93 -1.77
N VAL A 47 15.92 -3.87 -2.71
CA VAL A 47 14.71 -4.34 -3.39
C VAL A 47 14.70 -5.87 -3.34
N PHE A 48 13.66 -6.47 -2.74
CA PHE A 48 13.60 -7.92 -2.51
C PHE A 48 12.85 -8.69 -3.61
N GLY A 49 12.10 -8.00 -4.46
CA GLY A 49 11.36 -8.54 -5.60
C GLY A 49 9.89 -8.11 -5.61
N THR A 50 9.22 -8.37 -6.72
CA THR A 50 7.77 -8.17 -6.89
C THR A 50 7.06 -9.51 -7.00
N TYR A 51 5.78 -9.55 -6.62
CA TYR A 51 5.01 -10.79 -6.56
C TYR A 51 3.79 -10.71 -7.48
N PHE A 52 3.51 -11.82 -8.17
CA PHE A 52 2.37 -11.94 -9.07
C PHE A 52 1.66 -13.27 -8.84
N ARG A 53 0.34 -13.23 -8.75
CA ARG A 53 -0.50 -14.43 -8.86
C ARG A 53 -0.66 -14.76 -10.34
N VAL A 54 -0.33 -15.98 -10.72
CA VAL A 54 -0.46 -16.50 -12.09
C VAL A 54 -1.33 -17.75 -12.04
N GLY A 55 -2.49 -17.68 -12.70
CA GLY A 55 -3.39 -18.81 -12.90
C GLY A 55 -3.36 -19.29 -14.35
N PHE A 56 -3.46 -20.60 -14.54
CA PHE A 56 -3.48 -21.24 -15.85
C PHE A 56 -4.83 -21.92 -16.07
N TYR A 57 -5.47 -21.67 -17.21
CA TYR A 57 -6.79 -22.23 -17.51
C TYR A 57 -6.86 -22.68 -18.96
N GLY A 58 -7.35 -23.89 -19.20
CA GLY A 58 -7.49 -24.48 -20.52
C GLY A 58 -6.75 -25.83 -20.62
N PRO A 59 -7.34 -26.83 -21.29
CA PRO A 59 -6.79 -28.20 -21.35
C PRO A 59 -5.37 -28.31 -21.91
N ARG A 60 -4.92 -27.32 -22.72
CA ARG A 60 -3.56 -27.28 -23.27
C ARG A 60 -2.46 -27.20 -22.20
N PHE A 61 -2.81 -26.74 -21.00
CA PHE A 61 -1.89 -26.66 -19.87
C PHE A 61 -1.64 -28.01 -19.18
N GLY A 62 -2.45 -29.05 -19.47
CA GLY A 62 -2.33 -30.36 -18.83
C GLY A 62 -2.46 -30.24 -17.31
N ASP A 63 -1.47 -30.73 -16.57
CA ASP A 63 -1.45 -30.68 -15.09
C ASP A 63 -1.44 -29.25 -14.51
N LEU A 64 -1.20 -28.22 -15.32
CA LEU A 64 -1.30 -26.83 -14.90
C LEU A 64 -2.73 -26.28 -15.03
N ASP A 65 -3.65 -26.96 -15.72
CA ASP A 65 -5.01 -26.46 -15.90
C ASP A 65 -5.75 -26.32 -14.56
N GLY A 66 -6.23 -25.12 -14.26
CA GLY A 66 -6.87 -24.75 -13.00
C GLY A 66 -5.90 -24.40 -11.87
N GLU A 67 -4.60 -24.55 -12.07
CA GLU A 67 -3.59 -24.32 -11.03
C GLU A 67 -3.17 -22.85 -10.93
N GLU A 68 -2.94 -22.40 -9.70
CA GLU A 68 -2.49 -21.05 -9.39
C GLU A 68 -1.18 -21.05 -8.60
N PHE A 69 -0.33 -20.08 -8.91
CA PHE A 69 0.97 -19.91 -8.26
C PHE A 69 1.21 -18.45 -7.92
N ILE A 70 1.97 -18.21 -6.86
CA ILE A 70 2.64 -16.93 -6.66
C ILE A 70 4.03 -17.04 -7.29
N TYR A 71 4.32 -16.11 -8.20
CA TYR A 71 5.62 -15.90 -8.82
C TYR A 71 6.35 -14.78 -8.08
N LYS A 72 7.61 -15.03 -7.74
CA LYS A 72 8.55 -14.02 -7.25
C LYS A 72 9.45 -13.59 -8.39
N GLU A 73 9.28 -12.36 -8.84
CA GLU A 73 10.10 -11.74 -9.89
C GLU A 73 11.26 -10.93 -9.28
N PRO A 74 12.38 -10.78 -10.02
CA PRO A 74 13.49 -9.95 -9.56
C PRO A 74 13.10 -8.45 -9.54
N THR A 75 13.85 -7.68 -8.73
CA THR A 75 13.85 -6.21 -8.76
C THR A 75 12.46 -5.57 -8.69
N LEU A 76 12.11 -4.71 -9.67
CA LEU A 76 10.88 -3.92 -9.78
C LEU A 76 10.10 -4.33 -11.05
N THR A 77 10.13 -5.63 -11.39
CA THR A 77 9.39 -6.16 -12.54
C THR A 77 7.93 -5.73 -12.49
N LYS A 78 7.43 -5.20 -13.60
CA LYS A 78 6.06 -4.66 -13.73
C LYS A 78 5.13 -5.68 -14.39
N LEU A 79 3.82 -5.52 -14.17
CA LEU A 79 2.80 -6.42 -14.74
C LEU A 79 2.94 -6.65 -16.26
N PRO A 80 3.17 -5.62 -17.11
CA PRO A 80 3.32 -5.84 -18.55
C PRO A 80 4.53 -6.71 -18.91
N GLU A 81 5.61 -6.62 -18.12
CA GLU A 81 6.86 -7.34 -18.38
C GLU A 81 6.69 -8.84 -18.16
N ILE A 82 6.16 -9.24 -16.99
CA ILE A 82 5.84 -10.65 -16.73
C ILE A 82 4.72 -11.16 -17.66
N SER A 83 3.73 -10.32 -17.96
CA SER A 83 2.64 -10.67 -18.87
C SER A 83 3.16 -11.03 -20.25
N HIS A 84 3.96 -10.14 -20.85
CA HIS A 84 4.54 -10.37 -22.17
C HIS A 84 5.49 -11.57 -22.17
N ARG A 85 6.30 -11.74 -21.12
CA ARG A 85 7.22 -12.88 -20.99
C ARG A 85 6.48 -14.22 -20.96
N LEU A 86 5.42 -14.34 -20.17
CA LEU A 86 4.63 -15.57 -20.09
C LEU A 86 3.80 -15.81 -21.35
N GLU A 87 3.18 -14.76 -21.90
CA GLU A 87 2.43 -14.83 -23.14
C GLU A 87 3.31 -15.35 -24.29
N ASN A 88 4.49 -14.75 -24.52
CA ASN A 88 5.42 -15.19 -25.56
C ASN A 88 5.89 -16.63 -25.35
N PHE A 89 6.26 -16.99 -24.11
CA PHE A 89 6.73 -18.34 -23.79
C PHE A 89 5.69 -19.43 -24.13
N TYR A 90 4.41 -19.19 -23.82
CA TYR A 90 3.36 -20.15 -24.15
C TYR A 90 2.87 -20.03 -25.60
N ALA A 91 2.96 -18.84 -26.22
CA ALA A 91 2.66 -18.66 -27.64
C ALA A 91 3.66 -19.42 -28.52
N GLU A 92 4.94 -19.44 -28.17
CA GLU A 92 5.96 -20.28 -28.84
C GLU A 92 5.65 -21.77 -28.74
N ARG A 93 4.99 -22.21 -27.65
CA ARG A 93 4.68 -23.62 -27.41
C ARG A 93 3.35 -24.06 -28.03
N PHE A 94 2.34 -23.21 -28.03
CA PHE A 94 0.96 -23.55 -28.40
C PHE A 94 0.47 -22.86 -29.67
N GLY A 95 1.17 -21.83 -30.16
CA GLY A 95 0.75 -20.92 -31.21
C GLY A 95 0.07 -19.67 -30.64
N SER A 96 0.39 -18.49 -31.19
CA SER A 96 -0.09 -17.19 -30.70
C SER A 96 -1.61 -17.07 -30.71
N ASP A 97 -2.30 -17.69 -31.68
CA ASP A 97 -3.76 -17.65 -31.78
C ASP A 97 -4.48 -18.41 -30.66
N TYR A 98 -3.74 -19.28 -29.94
CA TYR A 98 -4.28 -20.16 -28.91
C TYR A 98 -3.96 -19.67 -27.49
N VAL A 99 -3.22 -18.57 -27.30
CA VAL A 99 -2.86 -18.04 -25.98
C VAL A 99 -3.53 -16.71 -25.75
N GLU A 100 -4.12 -16.53 -24.56
CA GLU A 100 -4.81 -15.29 -24.21
C GLU A 100 -4.56 -14.90 -22.75
N VAL A 101 -4.19 -13.63 -22.52
CA VAL A 101 -4.00 -13.12 -21.16
C VAL A 101 -5.31 -12.52 -20.63
N ILE A 102 -5.82 -13.10 -19.53
CA ILE A 102 -6.97 -12.55 -18.80
C ILE A 102 -6.48 -11.33 -18.01
N LYS A 103 -7.02 -10.16 -18.35
CA LYS A 103 -6.64 -8.86 -17.76
C LYS A 103 -7.36 -8.54 -16.47
N ASP A 104 -8.57 -9.06 -16.29
CA ASP A 104 -9.31 -8.85 -15.05
C ASP A 104 -8.77 -9.77 -13.95
N SER A 105 -8.99 -9.37 -12.69
CA SER A 105 -8.48 -10.11 -11.52
C SER A 105 -9.56 -10.93 -10.82
N ASN A 106 -10.78 -11.01 -11.38
CA ASN A 106 -11.86 -11.78 -10.77
C ASN A 106 -11.56 -13.28 -10.78
N MET A 107 -12.39 -14.05 -10.09
CA MET A 107 -12.35 -15.49 -10.27
C MET A 107 -12.77 -15.82 -11.70
N VAL A 108 -11.95 -16.65 -12.36
CA VAL A 108 -12.17 -17.04 -13.73
C VAL A 108 -13.30 -18.07 -13.79
N ASP A 109 -14.34 -17.75 -14.55
CA ASP A 109 -15.41 -18.68 -14.86
C ASP A 109 -15.02 -19.51 -16.08
N VAL A 110 -14.54 -20.73 -15.82
CA VAL A 110 -14.03 -21.66 -16.84
C VAL A 110 -15.11 -22.00 -17.88
N SER A 111 -16.40 -21.95 -17.52
CA SER A 111 -17.50 -22.25 -18.45
C SER A 111 -17.63 -21.24 -19.59
N ARG A 112 -17.07 -20.03 -19.41
CA ARG A 112 -17.10 -18.93 -20.39
C ARG A 112 -15.85 -18.89 -21.27
N LEU A 113 -14.87 -19.75 -21.01
CA LEU A 113 -13.61 -19.79 -21.75
C LEU A 113 -13.74 -20.67 -23.00
N HIS A 114 -13.02 -20.31 -24.06
CA HIS A 114 -12.97 -21.13 -25.26
C HIS A 114 -12.15 -22.42 -25.01
N PRO A 115 -12.72 -23.62 -25.22
CA PRO A 115 -12.05 -24.89 -24.85
C PRO A 115 -10.71 -25.14 -25.56
N GLU A 116 -10.54 -24.58 -26.76
CA GLU A 116 -9.30 -24.75 -27.55
C GLU A 116 -8.21 -23.73 -27.22
N LYS A 117 -8.44 -22.78 -26.30
CA LYS A 117 -7.46 -21.75 -25.93
C LYS A 117 -6.82 -22.03 -24.58
N ALA A 118 -5.64 -21.44 -24.38
CA ALA A 118 -4.84 -21.45 -23.17
C ALA A 118 -4.86 -20.04 -22.57
N TYR A 119 -5.57 -19.87 -21.46
CA TYR A 119 -5.72 -18.61 -20.77
C TYR A 119 -4.74 -18.48 -19.60
N ILE A 120 -4.07 -17.33 -19.50
CA ILE A 120 -3.17 -17.02 -18.39
C ILE A 120 -3.73 -15.79 -17.68
N GLN A 121 -4.07 -15.91 -16.40
CA GLN A 121 -4.47 -14.76 -15.58
C GLN A 121 -3.30 -14.31 -14.73
N ILE A 122 -2.91 -13.04 -14.83
CA ILE A 122 -1.79 -12.48 -14.09
C ILE A 122 -2.27 -11.29 -13.27
N THR A 123 -2.06 -11.35 -11.95
CA THR A 123 -2.47 -10.28 -11.03
C THR A 123 -1.30 -9.90 -10.14
N TYR A 124 -0.99 -8.60 -10.04
CA TYR A 124 -0.04 -8.10 -9.04
C TYR A 124 -0.56 -8.36 -7.62
N VAL A 125 0.31 -8.84 -6.74
CA VAL A 125 -0.03 -9.09 -5.33
C VAL A 125 1.01 -8.46 -4.40
N GLU A 126 0.57 -8.07 -3.21
CA GLU A 126 1.43 -7.58 -2.14
C GLU A 126 1.50 -8.61 -1.00
N PRO A 127 2.63 -8.72 -0.28
CA PRO A 127 2.66 -9.51 0.95
C PRO A 127 1.57 -9.06 1.93
N TYR A 128 0.84 -10.03 2.48
CA TYR A 128 -0.24 -9.79 3.43
C TYR A 128 0.18 -10.16 4.85
N PHE A 129 -0.12 -9.26 5.79
CA PHE A 129 0.15 -9.45 7.21
C PHE A 129 -1.07 -9.05 8.04
N ASP A 130 -1.35 -9.84 9.07
CA ASP A 130 -2.32 -9.46 10.09
C ASP A 130 -1.73 -8.37 11.00
N MET A 131 -2.62 -7.68 11.73
CA MET A 131 -2.22 -6.58 12.62
C MET A 131 -1.24 -7.00 13.71
N TYR A 132 -1.30 -8.26 14.17
CA TYR A 132 -0.34 -8.77 15.15
C TYR A 132 1.03 -9.03 14.53
N GLU A 133 1.10 -9.55 13.31
CA GLU A 133 2.36 -9.77 12.59
C GLU A 133 3.06 -8.46 12.25
N LEU A 134 2.31 -7.41 11.93
CA LEU A 134 2.87 -6.07 11.66
C LEU A 134 3.59 -5.46 12.88
N ARG A 135 3.30 -5.92 14.10
CA ARG A 135 4.03 -5.49 15.31
C ARG A 135 5.42 -6.12 15.39
N GLU A 136 5.57 -7.34 14.90
CA GLU A 136 6.83 -8.08 14.89
C GLU A 136 7.65 -7.78 13.63
N ARG A 137 6.96 -7.63 12.49
CA ARG A 137 7.58 -7.34 11.19
C ARG A 137 7.79 -5.85 11.01
N VAL A 138 8.75 -5.31 11.74
CA VAL A 138 9.04 -3.87 11.77
C VAL A 138 9.81 -3.44 10.53
N THR A 139 10.86 -4.18 10.16
CA THR A 139 11.78 -3.76 9.10
C THR A 139 11.29 -4.14 7.71
N TYR A 140 11.87 -3.51 6.69
CA TYR A 140 11.61 -3.89 5.30
C TYR A 140 12.04 -5.33 4.99
N PHE A 141 13.09 -5.83 5.65
CA PHE A 141 13.51 -7.23 5.55
C PHE A 141 12.44 -8.17 6.12
N ASP A 142 11.93 -7.87 7.32
CA ASP A 142 10.91 -8.72 7.98
C ASP A 142 9.64 -8.82 7.16
N LYS A 143 9.29 -7.78 6.41
CA LYS A 143 8.13 -7.76 5.50
C LYS A 143 8.38 -8.48 4.17
N ASN A 144 9.60 -8.96 3.93
CA ASN A 144 10.01 -9.64 2.69
C ASN A 144 10.67 -11.01 2.92
N TYR A 145 10.80 -11.45 4.18
CA TYR A 145 11.40 -12.73 4.55
C TYR A 145 10.40 -13.63 5.25
N ASN A 146 10.42 -14.91 4.90
CA ASN A 146 9.51 -15.93 5.42
C ASN A 146 8.03 -15.47 5.30
N ILE A 147 7.64 -15.12 4.08
CA ILE A 147 6.29 -14.65 3.75
C ILE A 147 5.57 -15.71 2.90
N ARG A 148 4.30 -15.97 3.21
CA ARG A 148 3.51 -16.99 2.49
C ARG A 148 2.09 -16.55 2.13
N ARG A 149 1.67 -15.36 2.59
CA ARG A 149 0.34 -14.81 2.31
C ARG A 149 0.49 -13.57 1.46
N PHE A 150 -0.37 -13.47 0.46
CA PHE A 150 -0.37 -12.39 -0.51
C PHE A 150 -1.79 -11.89 -0.74
N VAL A 151 -1.95 -10.59 -0.98
CA VAL A 151 -3.25 -9.96 -1.20
C VAL A 151 -3.28 -9.20 -2.52
N TYR A 152 -4.42 -9.28 -3.21
CA TYR A 152 -4.79 -8.36 -4.27
C TYR A 152 -6.20 -7.83 -4.03
N ALA A 153 -6.51 -6.68 -4.62
CA ALA A 153 -7.82 -6.05 -4.52
C ALA A 153 -8.49 -5.97 -5.89
N THR A 154 -9.76 -6.32 -5.93
CA THR A 154 -10.59 -6.24 -7.13
C THR A 154 -11.77 -5.31 -6.85
N PRO A 155 -11.87 -4.15 -7.53
CA PRO A 155 -13.00 -3.24 -7.38
C PRO A 155 -14.22 -3.83 -8.08
N PHE A 156 -15.39 -3.64 -7.49
CA PHE A 156 -16.66 -4.05 -8.10
C PHE A 156 -17.82 -3.21 -7.57
N THR A 157 -18.94 -3.23 -8.28
CA THR A 157 -20.23 -2.63 -7.90
C THR A 157 -21.30 -3.71 -7.75
N ALA A 158 -22.44 -3.39 -7.14
CA ALA A 158 -23.52 -4.36 -6.92
C ALA A 158 -24.12 -4.92 -8.23
N ASP A 159 -24.06 -4.16 -9.32
CA ASP A 159 -24.48 -4.55 -10.67
C ASP A 159 -23.39 -5.27 -11.48
N GLY A 160 -22.22 -5.54 -10.88
CA GLY A 160 -21.15 -6.35 -11.46
C GLY A 160 -20.13 -5.60 -12.31
N ARG A 161 -20.23 -4.26 -12.45
CA ARG A 161 -19.17 -3.44 -13.07
C ARG A 161 -17.93 -3.40 -12.16
N ALA A 162 -16.76 -3.16 -12.75
CA ALA A 162 -15.54 -2.95 -11.96
C ALA A 162 -15.54 -1.59 -11.23
N HIS A 163 -16.11 -0.56 -11.88
CA HIS A 163 -16.10 0.81 -11.40
C HIS A 163 -17.49 1.44 -11.43
N GLY A 164 -17.81 2.21 -10.39
CA GLY A 164 -19.04 2.99 -10.26
C GLY A 164 -18.81 4.23 -9.40
N ASP A 165 -19.90 4.85 -8.96
CA ASP A 165 -19.82 6.01 -8.06
C ASP A 165 -19.32 5.62 -6.68
N LEU A 166 -18.84 6.61 -5.89
CA LEU A 166 -18.26 6.36 -4.57
C LEU A 166 -19.16 5.52 -3.66
N HIS A 167 -20.46 5.76 -3.68
CA HIS A 167 -21.44 5.06 -2.85
C HIS A 167 -21.81 3.67 -3.37
N GLU A 168 -21.42 3.32 -4.60
CA GLU A 168 -21.62 2.00 -5.22
C GLU A 168 -20.34 1.16 -5.20
N GLN A 169 -19.19 1.77 -4.94
CA GLN A 169 -17.88 1.14 -5.12
C GLN A 169 -17.51 0.20 -3.96
N PHE A 170 -17.63 -1.11 -4.17
CA PHE A 170 -17.08 -2.13 -3.29
C PHE A 170 -15.64 -2.48 -3.69
N LYS A 171 -14.92 -3.11 -2.75
CA LYS A 171 -13.58 -3.65 -2.98
C LYS A 171 -13.48 -5.03 -2.37
N ARG A 172 -13.10 -6.03 -3.16
CA ARG A 172 -12.82 -7.39 -2.68
C ARG A 172 -11.33 -7.55 -2.49
N LYS A 173 -10.88 -7.86 -1.28
CA LYS A 173 -9.50 -8.23 -0.99
C LYS A 173 -9.40 -9.75 -0.95
N THR A 174 -8.67 -10.32 -1.89
CA THR A 174 -8.43 -11.76 -1.93
C THR A 174 -7.05 -12.04 -1.39
N ILE A 175 -6.99 -12.79 -0.29
CA ILE A 175 -5.77 -13.24 0.36
C ILE A 175 -5.52 -14.68 -0.08
N VAL A 176 -4.35 -14.97 -0.60
CA VAL A 176 -3.93 -16.31 -1.02
C VAL A 176 -2.74 -16.77 -0.19
N THR A 177 -2.75 -18.04 0.23
CA THR A 177 -1.66 -18.67 0.96
C THR A 177 -0.94 -19.65 0.06
N THR A 178 0.39 -19.58 0.02
CA THR A 178 1.24 -20.50 -0.73
C THR A 178 1.64 -21.73 0.09
N ALA A 179 1.94 -22.85 -0.58
CA ALA A 179 2.36 -24.11 0.06
C ALA A 179 3.63 -23.96 0.93
N ASN A 180 4.54 -23.07 0.53
CA ASN A 180 5.77 -22.74 1.22
C ASN A 180 5.97 -21.22 1.28
N SER A 181 6.86 -20.76 2.16
CA SER A 181 7.22 -19.34 2.27
C SER A 181 8.29 -18.94 1.28
N PHE A 182 8.26 -17.68 0.84
CA PHE A 182 9.39 -17.03 0.18
C PHE A 182 10.39 -16.46 1.21
N PRO A 183 11.70 -16.45 0.91
CA PRO A 183 12.33 -17.06 -0.27
C PRO A 183 12.30 -18.60 -0.20
N TYR A 184 12.23 -19.25 -1.36
CA TYR A 184 12.20 -20.70 -1.49
C TYR A 184 13.18 -21.16 -2.59
N VAL A 185 13.43 -22.47 -2.68
CA VAL A 185 14.29 -23.05 -3.72
C VAL A 185 13.71 -22.88 -5.14
N LYS A 186 12.39 -22.67 -5.25
CA LYS A 186 11.69 -22.32 -6.50
C LYS A 186 11.24 -20.85 -6.48
N THR A 187 11.20 -20.23 -7.66
CA THR A 187 10.72 -18.85 -7.84
C THR A 187 9.20 -18.74 -7.96
N ARG A 188 8.50 -19.87 -8.08
CA ARG A 188 7.05 -19.95 -8.01
C ARG A 188 6.61 -21.01 -7.00
N ILE A 189 5.55 -20.71 -6.25
CA ILE A 189 4.99 -21.60 -5.23
C ILE A 189 3.48 -21.67 -5.42
N GLN A 190 2.93 -22.88 -5.39
CA GLN A 190 1.50 -23.13 -5.59
C GLN A 190 0.66 -22.46 -4.50
N VAL A 191 -0.48 -21.91 -4.89
CA VAL A 191 -1.51 -21.42 -3.98
C VAL A 191 -2.32 -22.61 -3.48
N ILE A 192 -2.47 -22.73 -2.16
CA ILE A 192 -3.17 -23.85 -1.52
C ILE A 192 -4.42 -23.41 -0.75
N GLU A 193 -4.58 -22.12 -0.51
CA GLU A 193 -5.69 -21.57 0.26
C GLU A 193 -6.04 -20.18 -0.24
N ARG A 194 -7.32 -19.83 -0.13
CA ARG A 194 -7.85 -18.52 -0.48
C ARG A 194 -8.89 -18.06 0.54
N THR A 195 -8.78 -16.81 0.95
CA THR A 195 -9.77 -16.11 1.77
C THR A 195 -10.16 -14.80 1.09
N GLN A 196 -11.44 -14.42 1.16
CA GLN A 196 -11.94 -13.17 0.58
C GLN A 196 -12.57 -12.29 1.65
N ILE A 197 -12.25 -10.99 1.61
CA ILE A 197 -12.83 -9.96 2.45
C ILE A 197 -13.47 -8.92 1.54
N VAL A 198 -14.76 -8.68 1.71
CA VAL A 198 -15.49 -7.65 0.94
C VAL A 198 -15.60 -6.40 1.80
N LEU A 199 -15.16 -5.27 1.25
CA LEU A 199 -15.30 -3.95 1.84
C LEU A 199 -16.47 -3.22 1.19
N ARG A 200 -17.34 -2.65 2.02
CA ARG A 200 -18.42 -1.76 1.59
C ARG A 200 -17.87 -0.39 1.18
N PRO A 201 -18.63 0.40 0.40
CA PRO A 201 -18.23 1.73 -0.07
C PRO A 201 -17.56 2.64 0.98
N ILE A 202 -18.15 2.77 2.18
CA ILE A 202 -17.55 3.59 3.24
C ILE A 202 -16.24 3.01 3.80
N GLU A 203 -16.09 1.69 3.79
CA GLU A 203 -14.86 1.01 4.22
C GLU A 203 -13.75 1.18 3.18
N VAL A 204 -14.11 1.18 1.88
CA VAL A 204 -13.19 1.54 0.79
C VAL A 204 -12.69 2.96 0.97
N ALA A 205 -13.60 3.91 1.20
CA ALA A 205 -13.25 5.30 1.47
C ALA A 205 -12.31 5.46 2.67
N ILE A 206 -12.56 4.74 3.76
CA ILE A 206 -11.67 4.75 4.94
C ILE A 206 -10.28 4.26 4.58
N GLU A 207 -10.15 3.11 3.89
CA GLU A 207 -8.86 2.54 3.50
C GLU A 207 -8.09 3.50 2.58
N ASP A 208 -8.78 4.15 1.64
CA ASP A 208 -8.16 5.05 0.67
C ASP A 208 -7.67 6.36 1.32
N ILE A 209 -8.45 6.94 2.25
CA ILE A 209 -8.02 8.12 3.02
C ILE A 209 -6.84 7.76 3.94
N GLN A 210 -6.87 6.60 4.59
CA GLN A 210 -5.75 6.14 5.42
C GLN A 210 -4.48 5.91 4.60
N LYS A 211 -4.60 5.29 3.42
CA LYS A 211 -3.47 5.07 2.51
C LYS A 211 -2.85 6.39 2.06
N LYS A 212 -3.67 7.36 1.62
CA LYS A 212 -3.17 8.71 1.25
C LYS A 212 -2.51 9.42 2.44
N THR A 213 -3.09 9.30 3.64
CA THR A 213 -2.52 9.88 4.86
C THR A 213 -1.14 9.28 5.18
N ALA A 214 -0.99 7.96 5.04
CA ALA A 214 0.28 7.27 5.26
C ALA A 214 1.33 7.65 4.21
N GLU A 215 0.96 7.73 2.93
CA GLU A 215 1.84 8.19 1.85
C GLU A 215 2.35 9.61 2.09
N LEU A 216 1.47 10.52 2.51
CA LEU A 216 1.81 11.90 2.84
C LEU A 216 2.71 11.99 4.08
N SER A 217 2.41 11.21 5.12
CA SER A 217 3.24 11.16 6.34
C SER A 217 4.66 10.67 6.00
N ARG A 218 4.78 9.63 5.18
CA ARG A 218 6.07 9.11 4.73
C ARG A 218 6.86 10.14 3.94
N ALA A 219 6.22 10.83 2.99
CA ALA A 219 6.89 11.88 2.20
C ALA A 219 7.34 13.06 3.08
N THR A 220 6.56 13.40 4.11
CA THR A 220 6.87 14.50 5.05
C THR A 220 8.04 14.17 5.98
N GLN A 221 8.14 12.90 6.41
CA GLN A 221 9.14 12.40 7.35
C GLN A 221 10.39 11.84 6.66
N GLN A 222 10.46 11.85 5.34
CA GLN A 222 11.58 11.32 4.59
C GLN A 222 12.87 12.12 4.86
N GLU A 223 13.96 11.41 5.17
CA GLU A 223 15.30 11.97 5.34
C GLU A 223 16.33 11.22 4.46
N PRO A 224 17.15 11.93 3.65
CA PRO A 224 17.08 13.37 3.38
C PRO A 224 15.77 13.77 2.71
N ALA A 225 15.33 15.01 2.93
CA ALA A 225 14.06 15.49 2.40
C ALA A 225 14.07 15.49 0.86
N ASP A 226 12.96 15.06 0.26
CA ASP A 226 12.72 15.13 -1.18
C ASP A 226 11.55 16.09 -1.47
N PRO A 227 11.84 17.36 -1.80
CA PRO A 227 10.80 18.35 -2.05
C PRO A 227 9.88 17.97 -3.21
N LYS A 228 10.39 17.27 -4.24
CA LYS A 228 9.59 16.91 -5.42
C LYS A 228 8.57 15.83 -5.06
N ILE A 229 8.97 14.79 -4.33
CA ILE A 229 8.04 13.75 -3.87
C ILE A 229 7.02 14.35 -2.91
N LEU A 230 7.45 15.19 -1.95
CA LEU A 230 6.54 15.84 -1.02
C LEU A 230 5.49 16.70 -1.76
N GLN A 231 5.92 17.54 -2.70
CA GLN A 231 5.03 18.41 -3.49
C GLN A 231 4.06 17.59 -4.33
N MET A 232 4.53 16.53 -4.99
CA MET A 232 3.69 15.62 -5.79
C MET A 232 2.58 14.99 -4.95
N VAL A 233 2.92 14.42 -3.78
CA VAL A 233 1.93 13.77 -2.90
C VAL A 233 0.98 14.79 -2.29
N LEU A 234 1.49 15.94 -1.84
CA LEU A 234 0.69 17.02 -1.25
C LEU A 234 -0.31 17.60 -2.25
N GLN A 235 0.13 17.84 -3.49
CA GLN A 235 -0.74 18.28 -4.57
C GLN A 235 -1.80 17.22 -4.90
N GLY A 236 -1.43 15.93 -4.94
CA GLY A 236 -2.40 14.84 -5.13
C GLY A 236 -3.43 14.68 -4.00
N CYS A 237 -3.14 15.22 -2.82
CA CYS A 237 -4.08 15.27 -1.70
C CYS A 237 -5.07 16.45 -1.81
N MET A 238 -4.60 17.61 -2.28
CA MET A 238 -5.34 18.88 -2.20
C MET A 238 -5.89 19.40 -3.53
N GLY A 239 -5.27 19.02 -4.65
CA GLY A 239 -5.49 19.55 -5.98
C GLY A 239 -5.85 18.46 -6.99
N THR A 240 -6.69 17.51 -6.61
CA THR A 240 -7.20 16.48 -7.54
C THR A 240 -8.08 17.12 -8.60
N THR A 241 -7.56 17.25 -9.82
CA THR A 241 -8.29 17.73 -11.00
C THR A 241 -8.86 16.60 -11.86
N VAL A 242 -8.33 15.38 -11.71
CA VAL A 242 -8.61 14.22 -12.60
C VAL A 242 -9.45 13.13 -11.92
N ASN A 243 -9.31 12.94 -10.60
CA ASN A 243 -10.09 11.96 -9.83
C ASN A 243 -10.99 12.67 -8.82
N GLN A 244 -12.11 12.05 -8.42
CA GLN A 244 -12.94 12.55 -7.32
C GLN A 244 -12.07 12.73 -6.06
N GLY A 245 -11.98 13.97 -5.58
CA GLY A 245 -11.05 14.35 -4.52
C GLY A 245 -11.46 13.85 -3.13
N PRO A 246 -10.57 13.90 -2.12
CA PRO A 246 -10.92 13.53 -0.74
C PRO A 246 -12.14 14.26 -0.19
N LEU A 247 -12.42 15.47 -0.67
CA LEU A 247 -13.61 16.22 -0.27
C LEU A 247 -14.91 15.59 -0.79
N GLU A 248 -14.90 15.03 -2.00
CA GLU A 248 -16.08 14.35 -2.57
C GLU A 248 -16.43 13.10 -1.75
N VAL A 249 -15.40 12.37 -1.32
CA VAL A 249 -15.55 11.26 -0.38
C VAL A 249 -16.22 11.73 0.93
N ALA A 250 -15.79 12.85 1.48
CA ALA A 250 -16.43 13.40 2.68
C ALA A 250 -17.90 13.78 2.43
N LEU A 251 -18.20 14.42 1.29
CA LEU A 251 -19.58 14.82 0.94
C LEU A 251 -20.50 13.61 0.81
N VAL A 252 -20.08 12.57 0.09
CA VAL A 252 -20.88 11.36 -0.12
C VAL A 252 -21.19 10.64 1.19
N PHE A 253 -20.21 10.52 2.09
CA PHE A 253 -20.36 9.68 3.28
C PHE A 253 -20.67 10.41 4.59
N LEU A 254 -20.44 11.73 4.66
CA LEU A 254 -20.52 12.50 5.91
C LEU A 254 -21.39 13.77 5.81
N ALA A 255 -21.93 14.15 4.64
CA ALA A 255 -22.73 15.36 4.53
C ALA A 255 -24.01 15.35 5.39
N ASP A 256 -24.58 14.17 5.63
CA ASP A 256 -25.75 14.00 6.51
C ASP A 256 -25.43 14.34 7.98
N LEU A 257 -24.16 14.33 8.38
CA LEU A 257 -23.72 14.68 9.73
C LEU A 257 -23.62 16.18 10.00
N VAL A 258 -23.86 17.01 8.99
CA VAL A 258 -23.97 18.47 9.18
C VAL A 258 -25.23 18.78 10.00
N ASP A 259 -26.27 17.96 9.88
CA ASP A 259 -27.45 18.04 10.74
C ASP A 259 -27.09 17.61 12.18
N PRO A 260 -27.22 18.49 13.18
CA PRO A 260 -26.89 18.16 14.56
C PRO A 260 -27.75 17.06 15.17
N ALA A 261 -28.93 16.76 14.61
CA ALA A 261 -29.79 15.66 15.05
C ALA A 261 -29.27 14.28 14.59
N ARG A 262 -28.37 14.23 13.59
CA ARG A 262 -27.89 12.98 13.02
C ARG A 262 -26.80 12.35 13.89
N VAL A 263 -27.04 11.11 14.32
CA VAL A 263 -26.02 10.32 15.04
C VAL A 263 -25.13 9.59 14.02
N PRO A 264 -23.80 9.75 14.08
CA PRO A 264 -22.90 9.07 13.17
C PRO A 264 -22.88 7.56 13.43
N THR A 265 -22.93 6.77 12.36
CA THR A 265 -22.65 5.33 12.44
C THR A 265 -21.19 5.08 12.86
N PRO A 266 -20.84 3.87 13.35
CA PRO A 266 -19.46 3.54 13.70
C PRO A 266 -18.46 3.77 12.55
N TRP A 267 -18.88 3.47 11.31
CA TRP A 267 -18.04 3.67 10.12
C TRP A 267 -17.90 5.14 9.74
N GLN A 268 -18.96 5.93 9.83
CA GLN A 268 -18.87 7.38 9.65
C GLN A 268 -18.00 8.02 10.73
N HIS A 269 -18.11 7.58 11.98
CA HIS A 269 -17.22 8.05 13.05
C HIS A 269 -15.76 7.73 12.75
N LYS A 270 -15.46 6.50 12.32
CA LYS A 270 -14.11 6.10 11.90
C LYS A 270 -13.61 6.95 10.73
N LEU A 271 -14.43 7.19 9.71
CA LEU A 271 -14.07 8.03 8.57
C LEU A 271 -13.81 9.48 8.98
N ARG A 272 -14.59 10.04 9.91
CA ARG A 272 -14.32 11.37 10.50
C ARG A 272 -12.97 11.44 11.18
N LEU A 273 -12.59 10.40 11.95
CA LEU A 273 -11.27 10.33 12.57
C LEU A 273 -10.15 10.27 11.51
N CYS A 274 -10.33 9.49 10.44
CA CYS A 274 -9.38 9.45 9.32
C CYS A 274 -9.22 10.82 8.66
N PHE A 275 -10.31 11.55 8.40
CA PHE A 275 -10.25 12.90 7.83
C PHE A 275 -9.60 13.93 8.76
N ARG A 276 -9.79 13.82 10.07
CA ARG A 276 -9.10 14.67 11.05
C ARG A 276 -7.60 14.46 11.00
N ASP A 277 -7.16 13.20 10.94
CA ASP A 277 -5.74 12.88 10.81
C ASP A 277 -5.18 13.35 9.46
N PHE A 278 -5.88 13.05 8.36
CA PHE A 278 -5.52 13.49 7.01
C PHE A 278 -5.33 15.01 6.93
N SER A 279 -6.31 15.79 7.41
CA SER A 279 -6.24 17.25 7.43
C SER A 279 -5.03 17.76 8.23
N ARG A 280 -4.75 17.17 9.40
CA ARG A 280 -3.55 17.50 10.18
C ARG A 280 -2.26 17.17 9.42
N LYS A 281 -2.17 16.02 8.75
CA LYS A 281 -1.01 15.63 7.95
C LYS A 281 -0.79 16.53 6.74
N CYS A 282 -1.85 16.99 6.08
CA CYS A 282 -1.76 18.02 5.04
C CYS A 282 -1.15 19.32 5.57
N PHE A 283 -1.56 19.77 6.76
CA PHE A 283 -0.98 20.95 7.39
C PHE A 283 0.51 20.78 7.74
N GLU A 284 0.89 19.65 8.32
CA GLU A 284 2.29 19.32 8.61
C GLU A 284 3.15 19.31 7.33
N ALA A 285 2.66 18.67 6.27
CA ALA A 285 3.31 18.63 4.96
C ALA A 285 3.48 20.01 4.32
N LEU A 286 2.47 20.88 4.40
CA LEU A 286 2.55 22.28 3.94
C LEU A 286 3.63 23.06 4.67
N ARG A 287 3.72 22.91 6.00
CA ARG A 287 4.75 23.56 6.81
C ARG A 287 6.14 23.06 6.43
N LYS A 288 6.30 21.74 6.26
CA LYS A 288 7.57 21.15 5.80
C LYS A 288 7.93 21.69 4.42
N ASN A 289 7.01 21.70 3.46
CA ASN A 289 7.27 22.20 2.11
C ASN A 289 7.72 23.67 2.12
N ARG A 290 7.10 24.53 2.94
CA ARG A 290 7.51 25.94 3.08
C ARG A 290 8.99 26.10 3.49
N THR A 291 9.56 25.14 4.22
CA THR A 291 10.99 25.17 4.59
C THR A 291 11.93 24.68 3.49
N LEU A 292 11.39 24.06 2.44
CA LEU A 292 12.16 23.41 1.36
C LEU A 292 12.15 24.20 0.04
N ILE A 293 11.19 25.11 -0.15
CA ILE A 293 11.00 25.83 -1.41
C ILE A 293 11.99 26.99 -1.61
N GLY A 294 12.33 27.26 -2.88
CA GLY A 294 13.01 28.48 -3.32
C GLY A 294 12.06 29.67 -3.54
N PRO A 295 12.59 30.87 -3.84
CA PRO A 295 11.78 32.06 -4.14
C PRO A 295 10.82 31.86 -5.32
N ASP A 296 11.23 31.09 -6.32
CA ASP A 296 10.50 30.74 -7.55
C ASP A 296 9.25 29.89 -7.28
N GLN A 297 9.20 29.16 -6.17
CA GLN A 297 8.09 28.29 -5.80
C GLN A 297 7.12 28.91 -4.78
N ARG A 298 7.31 30.18 -4.40
CA ARG A 298 6.48 30.85 -3.37
C ARG A 298 5.01 30.96 -3.76
N ASP A 299 4.71 31.26 -5.01
CA ASP A 299 3.32 31.39 -5.46
C ASP A 299 2.62 30.03 -5.56
N TYR A 300 3.36 28.99 -5.96
CA TYR A 300 2.88 27.61 -5.88
C TYR A 300 2.52 27.20 -4.44
N GLN A 301 3.38 27.51 -3.46
CA GLN A 301 3.09 27.26 -2.05
C GLN A 301 1.85 28.02 -1.56
N LYS A 302 1.69 29.30 -1.93
CA LYS A 302 0.48 30.08 -1.58
C LYS A 302 -0.78 29.43 -2.13
N GLU A 303 -0.73 28.89 -3.35
CA GLU A 303 -1.88 28.23 -3.96
C GLU A 303 -2.22 26.91 -3.25
N LEU A 304 -1.21 26.11 -2.86
CA LEU A 304 -1.43 24.92 -2.02
C LEU A 304 -2.07 25.27 -0.67
N GLU A 305 -1.64 26.36 -0.04
CA GLU A 305 -2.21 26.84 1.23
C GLU A 305 -3.66 27.30 1.06
N ARG A 306 -3.99 27.99 -0.04
CA ARG A 306 -5.38 28.36 -0.38
C ARG A 306 -6.26 27.13 -0.58
N ASN A 307 -5.77 26.14 -1.33
CA ASN A 307 -6.49 24.88 -1.55
C ASN A 307 -6.74 24.15 -0.22
N TYR A 308 -5.76 24.16 0.69
CA TYR A 308 -5.92 23.62 2.03
C TYR A 308 -6.96 24.36 2.87
N ASN A 309 -6.94 25.69 2.88
CA ASN A 309 -7.95 26.46 3.62
C ASN A 309 -9.36 26.16 3.11
N ARG A 310 -9.56 26.17 1.78
CA ARG A 310 -10.86 25.83 1.16
C ARG A 310 -11.31 24.41 1.50
N PHE A 311 -10.40 23.44 1.43
CA PHE A 311 -10.69 22.05 1.81
C PHE A 311 -11.08 21.93 3.29
N SER A 312 -10.30 22.56 4.17
CA SER A 312 -10.53 22.54 5.61
C SER A 312 -11.87 23.18 5.97
N GLU A 313 -12.17 24.36 5.43
CA GLU A 313 -13.44 25.06 5.66
C GLU A 313 -14.65 24.21 5.27
N ARG A 314 -14.59 23.54 4.12
CA ARG A 314 -15.69 22.65 3.66
C ARG A 314 -15.77 21.35 4.45
N LEU A 315 -14.64 20.83 4.92
CA LEU A 315 -14.58 19.57 5.68
C LEU A 315 -15.06 19.74 7.12
N GLN A 316 -14.73 20.87 7.76
CA GLN A 316 -14.98 21.14 9.19
C GLN A 316 -16.41 20.83 9.67
N PRO A 317 -17.49 21.25 8.97
CA PRO A 317 -18.86 20.95 9.38
C PRO A 317 -19.15 19.45 9.50
N MET A 318 -18.56 18.63 8.64
CA MET A 318 -18.78 17.17 8.59
C MET A 318 -17.96 16.40 9.63
N ILE A 319 -16.84 16.97 10.09
CA ILE A 319 -15.91 16.29 11.01
C ILE A 319 -15.99 16.78 12.46
N ARG A 320 -16.64 17.91 12.74
CA ARG A 320 -16.80 18.47 14.10
C ARG A 320 -17.62 17.56 15.02
N ASN A 321 -17.13 17.37 16.25
CA ASN A 321 -17.88 16.66 17.29
C ASN A 321 -18.96 17.58 17.85
N ASN A 322 -20.23 17.26 17.59
CA ASN A 322 -21.35 17.89 18.31
C ASN A 322 -21.43 17.50 19.79
N SER A 323 -20.52 16.64 20.28
CA SER A 323 -20.46 16.20 21.68
C SER A 323 -19.42 16.93 22.55
N VAL A 324 -18.75 17.97 22.05
CA VAL A 324 -17.82 18.78 22.85
C VAL A 324 -18.10 20.26 22.61
N SER A 325 -18.70 20.91 23.59
CA SER A 325 -18.80 22.37 23.67
C SER A 325 -17.40 22.99 23.53
N PRO A 326 -17.17 23.94 22.61
CA PRO A 326 -15.84 24.46 22.36
C PRO A 326 -15.44 25.44 23.46
N PHE A 327 -14.74 24.94 24.48
CA PHE A 327 -14.05 25.76 25.49
C PHE A 327 -12.92 26.62 24.88
N TRP A 328 -12.63 26.46 23.59
CA TRP A 328 -11.57 27.17 22.86
C TRP A 328 -12.10 28.28 21.93
N ALA A 329 -13.41 28.52 21.88
CA ALA A 329 -14.01 29.55 21.01
C ALA A 329 -14.26 30.91 21.70
N LYS A 330 -13.86 31.09 22.96
CA LYS A 330 -13.89 32.40 23.64
C LYS A 330 -12.54 32.69 24.28
N GLY A 331 -11.68 33.37 23.54
CA GLY A 331 -10.37 33.79 24.06
C GLY A 331 -9.61 34.59 23.01
N ASN A 332 -9.85 35.90 23.02
CA ASN A 332 -9.10 36.99 22.36
C ASN A 332 -9.81 37.69 21.20
N LEU A 333 -10.91 38.35 21.55
CA LEU A 333 -11.29 39.61 20.92
C LEU A 333 -11.58 40.63 22.04
N MET A 334 -10.52 41.24 22.59
CA MET A 334 -10.59 42.58 23.16
C MET A 334 -9.23 43.27 22.95
N ARG A 335 -9.20 44.12 21.93
CA ARG A 335 -8.30 45.28 21.89
C ARG A 335 -8.91 46.34 22.81
N GLN A 336 -8.13 46.91 23.72
CA GLN A 336 -8.19 48.33 24.08
C GLN A 336 -6.80 48.79 24.60
N PRO A 337 -6.47 50.08 24.45
CA PRO A 337 -5.10 50.58 24.34
C PRO A 337 -4.50 50.97 25.70
N LEU A 338 -3.17 50.85 25.81
CA LEU A 338 -2.42 51.39 26.94
C LEU A 338 -2.07 52.86 26.67
N GLN A 339 -2.57 53.74 27.53
CA GLN A 339 -2.04 55.08 27.76
C GLN A 339 -0.74 54.96 28.58
N GLU A 340 0.29 55.67 28.14
CA GLU A 340 1.51 55.97 28.89
C GLU A 340 1.21 56.93 30.06
N PRO A 341 2.12 56.99 31.04
CA PRO A 341 2.68 58.26 31.48
C PRO A 341 4.10 58.50 30.96
#